data_AF-A0A958EE75-F1
#
_entry.id   AF-A0A958EE75-F1
#
_cell.length_a   1.000
_cell.length_b   1.000
_cell.length_c   1.000
_cell.angle_alpha   90.00
_cell.angle_beta   90.00
_cell.angle_gamma   90.00
#
_symmetry.space_group_name_H-M   'P 1'
#
loop_
_entity.id
_entity.type
_entity.pdbx_description
1 polymer ?
#
loop_
_entity_poly.entity_id
_entity_poly.type
_entity_poly.pdbx_seq_one_letter_code
_entity_poly.pdbx_strand_id
1 'polypeptide(L)'
;MAPRKRVLALLLSGLLVLPVLYLVLLSLAREWRFPAVMPPVITLQNWVSLFTVERSLLESLLLSLVISVSVAIVVTAASFLISRRIAYHPRRDRLLLLCYLPYILSPVIYAAC
;
A
#
# COMPACT_ATOMS: atom_id res chain seq x y z
N MET A 1 -24.27 -4.72 20.57
CA MET A 1 -24.19 -5.67 19.43
C MET A 1 -24.47 -7.08 19.95
N ALA A 2 -25.40 -7.82 19.34
CA ALA A 2 -25.67 -9.21 19.72
C ALA A 2 -24.36 -10.04 19.72
N PRO A 3 -24.16 -10.97 20.67
CA PRO A 3 -22.88 -11.69 20.85
C PRO A 3 -22.41 -12.37 19.56
N ARG A 4 -23.35 -12.89 18.76
CA ARG A 4 -23.09 -13.51 17.45
C ARG A 4 -22.50 -12.55 16.41
N LYS A 5 -22.94 -11.28 16.37
CA LYS A 5 -22.41 -10.26 15.46
C LYS A 5 -20.99 -9.84 15.84
N ARG A 6 -20.67 -9.83 17.14
CA ARG A 6 -19.32 -9.52 17.64
C ARG A 6 -18.32 -10.62 17.29
N VAL A 7 -18.71 -11.89 17.46
CA VAL A 7 -17.87 -13.04 17.06
C VAL A 7 -17.61 -13.04 15.55
N LEU A 8 -18.65 -12.80 14.74
CA LEU A 8 -18.49 -12.72 13.29
C LEU A 8 -17.55 -11.57 12.88
N ALA A 9 -17.70 -10.39 13.48
CA ALA A 9 -16.81 -9.26 13.22
C ALA A 9 -15.35 -9.58 13.59
N LEU A 10 -15.12 -10.26 14.72
CA LEU A 10 -13.79 -10.70 15.14
C LEU A 10 -13.19 -11.70 14.16
N LEU A 11 -13.95 -12.71 13.72
CA LEU A 11 -13.49 -13.68 12.73
C LEU A 11 -13.12 -13.03 11.40
N LEU A 12 -13.96 -12.11 10.90
CA LEU A 12 -13.69 -11.37 9.67
C LEU A 12 -12.45 -10.47 9.81
N SER A 13 -12.31 -9.76 10.94
CA SER A 13 -11.12 -8.95 11.20
C SER A 13 -9.86 -9.81 11.28
N GLY A 14 -9.94 -10.98 11.93
CA GLY A 14 -8.84 -11.95 11.99
C GLY A 14 -8.44 -12.44 10.61
N LEU A 15 -9.41 -12.78 9.75
CA LEU A 15 -9.17 -13.24 8.39
C LEU A 15 -8.48 -12.17 7.51
N LEU A 16 -8.86 -10.90 7.67
CA LEU A 16 -8.23 -9.78 6.95
C LEU A 16 -6.80 -9.50 7.41
N VAL A 17 -6.51 -9.71 8.70
CA VAL A 17 -5.20 -9.46 9.30
C VAL A 17 -4.25 -10.66 9.12
N LEU A 18 -4.78 -11.87 8.97
CA LEU A 18 -4.03 -13.11 8.78
C LEU A 18 -2.93 -13.04 7.70
N PRO A 19 -3.15 -12.55 6.47
CA PRO A 19 -2.09 -12.45 5.47
C PRO A 19 -0.93 -11.54 5.93
N VAL A 20 -1.23 -10.47 6.65
CA VAL A 20 -0.21 -9.57 7.21
C VAL A 20 0.58 -10.28 8.31
N LEU A 21 -0.10 -10.99 9.21
CA LEU A 21 0.57 -11.80 10.25
C LEU A 21 1.47 -12.87 9.64
N TYR A 22 1.03 -13.50 8.54
CA TYR A 22 1.82 -14.48 7.82
C TYR A 22 3.08 -13.86 7.21
N LEU A 23 2.99 -12.66 6.63
CA LEU A 23 4.17 -11.93 6.14
C LEU A 23 5.13 -11.55 7.27
N VAL A 24 4.62 -11.16 8.44
CA VAL A 24 5.45 -10.90 9.62
C VAL A 24 6.16 -12.17 10.08
N LEU A 25 5.46 -13.31 10.12
CA LEU A 25 6.06 -14.60 10.43
C LEU A 25 7.16 -14.96 9.43
N LEU A 26 6.90 -14.80 8.13
CA LEU A 26 7.90 -15.03 7.08
C LEU A 26 9.11 -14.10 7.18
N SER A 27 8.91 -12.84 7.60
CA SER A 27 9.98 -11.88 7.80
C SER A 27 10.96 -12.32 8.91
N LEU A 28 10.46 -13.03 9.91
CA LEU A 28 11.27 -13.55 11.04
C LEU A 28 11.79 -14.97 10.81
N ALA A 29 11.13 -15.74 9.94
CA ALA A 29 11.49 -17.11 9.64
C ALA A 29 12.79 -17.17 8.83
N ARG A 30 13.64 -18.16 9.13
CA ARG A 30 14.82 -18.48 8.31
C ARG A 30 14.79 -19.94 7.88
N GLU A 31 15.27 -20.22 6.67
CA GLU A 31 15.39 -21.57 6.11
C GLU A 31 14.09 -22.38 6.16
N TRP A 32 12.95 -21.70 6.10
CA TRP A 32 11.64 -22.34 6.16
C TRP A 32 11.34 -23.02 4.82
N ARG A 33 11.55 -24.34 4.79
CA ARG A 33 11.30 -25.19 3.63
C ARG A 33 10.11 -26.09 3.89
N PHE A 34 9.31 -26.31 2.85
CA PHE A 34 8.30 -27.37 2.84
C PHE A 34 8.97 -28.73 3.10
N PRO A 35 8.38 -29.64 3.92
CA PRO A 35 7.00 -29.69 4.42
C PRO A 35 6.78 -29.12 5.83
N ALA A 36 7.75 -28.41 6.42
CA ALA A 36 7.59 -27.89 7.77
C ALA A 36 6.44 -26.86 7.84
N VAL A 37 5.46 -27.08 8.73
CA VAL A 37 4.30 -26.18 8.90
C VAL A 37 4.65 -24.93 9.72
N MET A 38 5.68 -25.01 10.55
CA MET A 38 6.23 -23.88 11.30
C MET A 38 7.71 -23.70 11.00
N PRO A 39 8.22 -22.46 11.02
CA PRO A 39 9.63 -22.21 10.77
C PRO A 39 10.48 -22.86 11.87
N PRO A 40 11.57 -23.55 11.51
CA PRO A 40 12.44 -24.20 12.49
C PRO A 40 13.19 -23.17 13.35
N VAL A 41 13.44 -21.97 12.81
CA VAL A 41 14.17 -20.91 13.50
C VAL A 41 13.47 -19.57 13.26
N ILE A 42 13.18 -18.86 14.35
CA ILE A 42 12.67 -17.48 14.36
C ILE A 42 13.83 -16.58 14.76
N THR A 43 14.21 -15.64 13.90
CA THR A 43 15.35 -14.74 14.12
C THR A 43 15.08 -13.34 13.58
N LEU A 44 15.80 -12.35 14.08
CA LEU A 44 15.85 -11.01 13.51
C LEU A 44 16.95 -10.85 12.45
N GLN A 45 17.59 -11.95 12.03
CA GLN A 45 18.76 -11.88 11.16
C GLN A 45 18.43 -11.29 9.79
N ASN A 46 17.23 -11.58 9.24
CA ASN A 46 16.75 -11.00 8.00
C ASN A 46 16.64 -9.47 8.07
N TRP A 47 16.32 -8.92 9.25
CA TRP A 47 16.29 -7.47 9.46
C TRP A 47 17.69 -6.89 9.54
N VAL A 48 18.60 -7.56 10.26
CA VAL A 48 20.01 -7.14 10.35
C VAL A 48 20.68 -7.16 8.97
N SER A 49 20.43 -8.18 8.15
CA SER A 49 21.01 -8.30 6.80
C SER A 49 20.58 -7.18 5.85
N LEU A 50 19.36 -6.64 6.00
CA LEU A 50 18.90 -5.48 5.23
C LEU A 50 19.78 -4.25 5.46
N PHE A 51 20.30 -4.05 6.68
CA PHE A 51 21.16 -2.92 7.02
C PHE A 51 22.64 -3.17 6.71
N THR A 52 23.10 -4.42 6.73
CA THR A 52 24.54 -4.73 6.63
C THR A 52 24.97 -5.26 5.26
N VAL A 53 24.15 -6.07 4.59
CA VAL A 53 24.53 -6.79 3.36
C VAL A 53 23.78 -6.24 2.14
N GLU A 54 22.50 -5.89 2.29
CA GLU A 54 21.62 -5.55 1.17
C GLU A 54 21.41 -4.03 1.01
N ARG A 55 22.51 -3.27 0.88
CA ARG A 55 22.45 -1.80 0.73
C ARG A 55 21.50 -1.32 -0.38
N SER A 56 21.42 -2.06 -1.49
CA SER A 56 20.51 -1.77 -2.61
C SER A 56 19.03 -1.73 -2.22
N LEU A 57 18.60 -2.58 -1.26
CA LEU A 57 17.21 -2.62 -0.79
C LEU A 57 16.88 -1.40 0.07
N LEU A 58 17.79 -0.99 0.95
CA LEU A 58 17.64 0.20 1.76
C LEU A 58 17.63 1.47 0.90
N GLU A 59 18.51 1.56 -0.11
CA GLU A 59 18.52 2.65 -1.08
C GLU A 59 17.19 2.73 -1.85
N SER A 60 16.67 1.60 -2.30
CA SER A 60 15.38 1.53 -3.00
C SER A 60 14.21 1.96 -2.12
N LEU A 61 14.24 1.61 -0.82
CA LEU A 61 13.24 2.05 0.16
C LEU A 61 13.29 3.56 0.38
N LEU A 62 14.48 4.14 0.56
CA LEU A 62 14.64 5.59 0.71
C LEU A 62 14.20 6.34 -0.54
N LEU A 63 14.60 5.86 -1.72
CA LEU A 63 14.20 6.43 -3.00
C LEU A 63 12.67 6.40 -3.15
N SER A 64 12.03 5.27 -2.85
CA SER A 64 10.57 5.14 -2.90
C SER A 64 9.87 6.08 -1.91
N LEU A 65 10.44 6.24 -0.72
CA LEU A 65 9.91 7.16 0.30
C LEU A 65 9.97 8.61 -0.18
N VAL A 66 11.11 9.04 -0.73
CA VAL A 66 11.28 10.40 -1.28
C VAL A 66 10.31 10.65 -2.43
N ILE A 67 10.17 9.70 -3.36
CA ILE A 67 9.22 9.81 -4.47
C ILE A 67 7.79 9.90 -3.94
N SER A 68 7.39 9.00 -3.03
CA SER A 68 6.02 8.99 -2.50
C SER A 68 5.66 10.29 -1.76
N VAL A 69 6.57 10.81 -0.93
CA VAL A 69 6.35 12.06 -0.17
C VAL A 69 6.31 13.28 -1.08
N SER A 70 7.25 13.38 -2.03
CA SER A 70 7.27 14.50 -2.98
C SER A 70 6.00 14.52 -3.84
N VAL A 71 5.60 13.37 -4.37
CA VAL A 71 4.35 13.22 -5.13
C VAL A 71 3.15 13.57 -4.26
N ALA A 72 3.08 13.07 -3.02
CA ALA A 72 1.97 13.37 -2.11
C ALA A 72 1.83 14.89 -1.85
N ILE A 73 2.93 15.60 -1.62
CA ILE A 73 2.91 17.06 -1.40
C ILE A 73 2.43 17.78 -2.65
N VAL A 74 3.03 17.49 -3.81
CA VAL A 74 2.71 18.16 -5.08
C VAL A 74 1.26 17.91 -5.47
N VAL A 75 0.81 16.66 -5.43
CA VAL A 75 -0.56 16.28 -5.80
C VAL A 75 -1.57 16.87 -4.83
N THR A 76 -1.31 16.88 -3.52
CA THR A 76 -2.23 17.46 -2.53
C THR A 76 -2.36 18.97 -2.73
N ALA A 77 -1.24 19.68 -2.90
CA ALA A 77 -1.24 21.12 -3.13
C ALA A 77 -1.95 21.49 -4.44
N ALA A 78 -1.60 20.81 -5.54
CA ALA A 78 -2.24 21.03 -6.84
C ALA A 78 -3.74 20.70 -6.81
N SER A 79 -4.11 19.55 -6.22
CA SER A 79 -5.51 19.12 -6.11
C SER A 79 -6.33 20.08 -5.27
N PHE A 80 -5.77 20.63 -4.19
CA PHE A 80 -6.44 21.64 -3.38
C PHE A 80 -6.76 22.91 -4.18
N LEU A 81 -5.80 23.42 -4.96
CA LEU A 81 -6.00 24.60 -5.80
C LEU A 81 -7.01 24.34 -6.92
N ILE A 82 -6.89 23.21 -7.60
CA ILE A 82 -7.76 22.83 -8.73
C ILE A 82 -9.20 22.58 -8.23
N SER A 83 -9.37 21.80 -7.16
CA SER A 83 -10.70 21.51 -6.60
C SER A 83 -11.41 22.78 -6.13
N ARG A 84 -10.69 23.72 -5.50
CA ARG A 84 -11.24 25.04 -5.15
C ARG A 84 -11.76 25.77 -6.38
N ARG A 85 -11.00 25.80 -7.49
CA ARG A 85 -11.43 26.47 -8.72
C ARG A 85 -12.65 25.79 -9.36
N ILE A 86 -12.70 24.46 -9.37
CA ILE A 86 -13.83 23.70 -9.94
C ILE A 86 -15.10 23.93 -9.11
N ALA A 87 -15.00 23.93 -7.78
CA ALA A 87 -16.15 24.06 -6.88
C ALA A 87 -16.95 25.36 -7.10
N TYR A 88 -16.26 26.46 -7.41
CA TYR A 88 -16.88 27.78 -7.66
C TYR A 88 -17.10 28.08 -9.16
N HIS A 89 -16.83 27.14 -10.06
CA HIS A 89 -16.98 27.37 -11.50
C HIS A 89 -18.42 27.10 -11.97
N PRO A 90 -19.01 27.93 -12.86
CA PRO A 90 -20.39 27.75 -13.35
C PRO A 90 -20.62 26.44 -14.12
N ARG A 91 -19.55 25.82 -14.66
CA ARG A 91 -19.59 24.54 -15.39
C ARG A 91 -18.99 23.36 -14.60
N ARG A 92 -19.12 23.37 -13.26
CA ARG A 92 -18.48 22.37 -12.38
C ARG A 92 -18.74 20.92 -12.82
N ASP A 93 -19.96 20.58 -13.24
CA ASP A 93 -20.34 19.19 -13.53
C ASP A 93 -19.59 18.65 -14.76
N ARG A 94 -19.35 19.48 -15.78
CA ARG A 94 -18.54 19.11 -16.95
C ARG A 94 -17.06 18.98 -16.61
N LEU A 95 -16.55 19.84 -15.74
CA LEU A 95 -15.16 19.78 -15.30
C LEU A 95 -14.90 18.55 -14.43
N LEU A 96 -15.84 18.18 -13.56
CA LEU A 96 -15.76 16.95 -12.78
C LEU A 96 -15.74 15.72 -13.69
N LEU A 97 -16.59 15.69 -14.73
CA LEU A 97 -16.59 14.59 -15.71
C LEU A 97 -15.22 14.44 -16.38
N LEU A 98 -14.59 15.55 -16.80
CA LEU A 98 -13.24 15.54 -17.37
C LEU A 98 -12.20 15.01 -16.37
N CYS A 99 -12.30 15.36 -15.09
CA CYS A 99 -11.39 14.84 -14.05
C CYS A 99 -11.54 13.33 -13.80
N TYR A 100 -12.71 12.74 -14.07
CA TYR A 100 -12.91 11.29 -13.93
C TYR A 100 -12.42 10.47 -15.12
N LEU A 101 -12.23 11.10 -16.29
CA LEU A 101 -11.85 10.42 -17.52
C LEU A 101 -10.56 9.58 -17.39
N PRO A 102 -9.48 10.04 -16.74
CA PRO A 102 -8.27 9.23 -16.56
C PRO A 102 -8.49 7.97 -15.73
N TYR A 103 -9.46 7.95 -14.80
CA TYR A 103 -9.76 6.79 -13.96
C TYR A 103 -10.52 5.69 -14.71
N ILE A 104 -11.17 6.04 -15.82
CA ILE A 104 -11.91 5.10 -16.67
C ILE A 104 -10.98 4.47 -17.71
N LEU A 105 -9.92 5.19 -18.12
CA LEU A 105 -8.92 4.66 -19.03
C LEU A 105 -8.02 3.66 -18.32
N SER A 106 -7.79 2.49 -18.92
CA SER A 106 -6.90 1.51 -18.32
C SER A 106 -5.46 2.06 -18.28
N PRO A 107 -4.72 1.87 -17.17
CA PRO A 107 -3.33 2.30 -17.07
C PRO A 107 -2.44 1.71 -18.17
N VAL A 108 -2.79 0.52 -18.66
CA VAL A 108 -2.05 -0.17 -19.73
C VAL A 108 -2.10 0.60 -21.05
N ILE A 109 -3.26 1.16 -21.40
CA ILE A 109 -3.42 1.98 -22.61
C ILE A 109 -2.60 3.29 -22.49
N TYR A 110 -2.48 3.82 -21.28
CA TYR A 110 -1.71 5.03 -21.02
C TYR A 110 -0.19 4.80 -21.08
N ALA A 111 0.28 3.59 -20.74
CA ALA A 111 1.70 3.24 -20.74
C ALA A 111 2.23 2.72 -22.09
N ALA A 112 1.35 2.26 -22.99
CA ALA A 112 1.72 1.64 -24.27
C ALA A 112 1.86 2.64 -25.44
N CYS A 113 1.43 3.89 -25.26
CA CYS A 113 1.52 4.97 -26.25
C CYS A 113 2.57 6.00 -25.80
#